data_AF-A0AAV8VIE8-F1
#
_entry.id   AF-A0AAV8VIE8-F1
#
_cell.length_a   1.000
_cell.length_b   1.000
_cell.length_c   1.000
_cell.angle_alpha   90.00
_cell.angle_beta   90.00
_cell.angle_gamma   90.00
#
_symmetry.space_group_name_H-M   'P 1'
#
loop_
_entity.id
_entity.type
_entity.pdbx_description
1 polymer ?
#
loop_
_entity_poly.entity_id
_entity_poly.type
_entity_poly.pdbx_seq_one_letter_code
_entity_poly.pdbx_strand_id
1 'polypeptide(L)'
;MSIFPNAWIGRQGPTALPPRSADLTPMDYFLWGVVISDVYRVPGTTREDMVERIHQSFQRISPLVLSNVRISFRTRAELCLTENGHHFEQLL
;
A
#
# COMPACT_ATOMS: atom_id res chain seq x y z
N MET A 1 -8.29 11.42 -19.84
CA MET A 1 -6.87 11.15 -20.10
C MET A 1 -6.31 10.43 -18.89
N SER A 2 -5.91 9.17 -18.98
CA SER A 2 -5.22 8.50 -17.86
C SER A 2 -3.81 9.08 -17.77
N ILE A 3 -3.42 9.58 -16.60
CA ILE A 3 -2.07 10.14 -16.35
C ILE A 3 -1.00 9.04 -16.45
N PHE A 4 -1.38 7.77 -16.23
CA PHE A 4 -0.50 6.61 -16.34
C PHE A 4 -0.98 5.66 -17.44
N PRO A 5 -0.11 5.20 -18.36
CA PRO A 5 -0.48 4.17 -19.32
C PRO A 5 -0.89 2.89 -18.58
N ASN A 6 -1.98 2.26 -19.01
CA ASN A 6 -2.57 1.07 -18.35
C ASN A 6 -2.96 1.25 -16.87
N ALA A 7 -3.01 2.49 -16.37
CA ALA A 7 -3.46 2.84 -15.02
C ALA A 7 -2.67 2.21 -13.85
N TRP A 8 -1.39 1.86 -14.05
CA TRP A 8 -0.53 1.40 -12.96
C TRP A 8 0.93 1.84 -13.14
N ILE A 9 1.67 1.87 -12.03
CA ILE A 9 3.09 2.24 -11.94
C ILE A 9 3.81 1.09 -11.24
N GLY A 10 4.97 0.67 -11.73
CA GLY A 10 5.74 -0.36 -11.04
C GLY A 10 6.83 -0.99 -11.89
N ARG A 11 7.45 -2.04 -11.35
CA ARG A 11 8.54 -2.76 -12.01
C ARG A 11 8.01 -3.39 -13.31
N GLN A 12 8.73 -3.18 -14.41
CA GLN A 12 8.34 -3.62 -15.76
C GLN A 12 7.06 -2.95 -16.31
N GLY A 13 6.56 -1.90 -15.64
CA GLY A 13 5.44 -1.10 -16.13
C GLY A 13 5.89 0.01 -17.09
N PRO A 14 4.94 0.63 -17.81
CA PRO A 14 5.21 1.77 -18.69
C PRO A 14 5.74 3.00 -17.94
N THR A 15 5.44 3.10 -16.65
CA THR A 15 6.03 4.06 -15.71
C THR A 15 6.65 3.27 -14.56
N ALA A 16 7.96 3.40 -14.38
CA ALA A 16 8.68 2.77 -13.27
C ALA A 16 8.52 3.61 -11.98
N LEU A 17 8.38 2.93 -10.84
CA LEU A 17 8.52 3.57 -9.53
C LEU A 17 10.00 3.94 -9.31
N PRO A 18 10.29 5.12 -8.74
CA PRO A 18 11.64 5.43 -8.31
C PRO A 18 12.13 4.40 -7.27
N PRO A 19 13.44 4.10 -7.22
CA PRO A 19 14.00 3.23 -6.19
C PRO A 19 13.69 3.76 -4.79
N ARG A 20 13.45 2.85 -3.84
CA ARG A 20 13.24 3.15 -2.40
C ARG A 20 11.99 4.02 -2.09
N SER A 21 10.99 4.01 -2.95
CA SER A 21 9.72 4.74 -2.73
C SER A 21 8.64 3.92 -2.02
N ALA A 22 9.00 3.18 -0.97
CA ALA A 22 8.04 2.38 -0.20
C ALA A 22 6.94 3.27 0.42
N ASP A 23 7.29 4.49 0.86
CA ASP A 23 6.35 5.47 1.38
C ASP A 23 5.33 6.00 0.38
N LEU A 24 5.56 5.78 -0.91
CA LEU A 24 4.63 6.14 -1.98
C LEU A 24 3.81 4.94 -2.48
N THR A 25 4.03 3.74 -1.94
CA THR A 25 3.35 2.53 -2.39
C THR A 25 2.33 2.09 -1.35
N PRO A 26 1.01 2.20 -1.61
CA PRO A 26 -0.02 1.78 -0.66
C PRO A 26 0.08 0.33 -0.18
N MET A 27 0.68 -0.54 -0.99
CA MET A 27 0.95 -1.91 -0.57
C MET A 27 1.96 -1.97 0.57
N ASP A 28 3.02 -1.15 0.51
CA ASP A 28 4.14 -1.19 1.45
C ASP A 28 3.84 -0.41 2.73
N TYR A 29 3.36 0.84 2.64
CA TYR A 29 3.10 1.65 3.84
C TYR A 29 1.82 1.28 4.59
N PHE A 30 0.92 0.50 3.97
CA PHE A 30 -0.39 0.18 4.55
C PHE A 30 -0.74 -1.31 4.45
N LEU A 31 -0.91 -1.86 3.24
CA LEU A 31 -1.59 -3.14 3.04
C LEU A 31 -0.87 -4.30 3.73
N TRP A 32 0.43 -4.44 3.50
CA TRP A 32 1.18 -5.57 4.02
C TRP A 32 1.24 -5.55 5.56
N GLY A 33 1.41 -4.37 6.16
CA GLY A 33 1.36 -4.23 7.62
C GLY A 33 0.02 -4.68 8.20
N VAL A 34 -1.10 -4.23 7.61
CA VAL A 34 -2.45 -4.58 8.07
C VAL A 34 -2.75 -6.06 7.88
N VAL A 35 -2.52 -6.60 6.68
CA VAL A 35 -2.86 -7.98 6.35
C VAL A 35 -2.01 -8.96 7.16
N ILE A 36 -0.69 -8.73 7.26
CA ILE A 36 0.20 -9.60 8.03
C ILE A 36 -0.20 -9.56 9.52
N SER A 37 -0.44 -8.37 10.08
CA SER A 37 -0.85 -8.25 11.49
C SER A 37 -2.16 -8.99 11.79
N ASP A 38 -3.11 -8.97 10.87
CA ASP A 38 -4.42 -9.61 11.06
C ASP A 38 -4.35 -11.14 10.86
N VAL A 39 -3.64 -11.60 9.82
CA VAL A 39 -3.45 -13.04 9.54
C VAL A 39 -2.71 -13.75 10.67
N TYR A 40 -1.69 -13.11 11.24
CA TYR A 40 -0.86 -13.66 12.32
C TYR A 40 -1.33 -13.27 13.73
N ARG A 41 -2.52 -12.67 13.87
CA ARG A 41 -3.12 -12.35 15.18
C ARG A 41 -3.34 -13.60 16.05
N VAL A 42 -3.51 -14.75 15.41
CA VAL A 42 -3.63 -16.07 16.04
C VAL A 42 -2.53 -16.96 15.44
N PRO A 43 -1.89 -17.86 16.22
CA PRO A 43 -0.92 -18.81 15.66
C PRO A 43 -1.45 -19.51 14.41
N GLY A 44 -0.58 -19.63 13.41
CA GLY A 44 -0.90 -20.33 12.16
C GLY A 44 -1.05 -21.83 12.42
N THR A 45 -1.95 -22.47 11.68
CA THR A 45 -2.23 -23.90 11.86
C THR A 45 -1.88 -24.70 10.59
N THR A 46 -2.79 -24.77 9.63
CA THR A 46 -2.61 -25.44 8.34
C THR A 46 -2.48 -24.41 7.22
N ARG A 47 -1.98 -24.87 6.07
CA ARG A 47 -1.89 -24.02 4.87
C ARG A 47 -3.27 -23.51 4.46
N GLU A 48 -4.29 -24.36 4.54
CA GLU A 48 -5.66 -24.06 4.13
C GLU A 48 -6.28 -22.99 5.02
N ASP A 49 -6.11 -23.09 6.34
CA ASP A 49 -6.54 -22.08 7.30
C ASP A 49 -5.82 -20.74 7.07
N MET A 50 -4.51 -20.77 6.82
CA MET A 50 -3.75 -19.55 6.53
C MET A 50 -4.21 -18.86 5.24
N VAL A 51 -4.51 -19.62 4.18
CA VAL A 51 -5.05 -19.08 2.93
C VAL A 51 -6.42 -18.44 3.17
N GLU A 52 -7.30 -19.11 3.90
CA GLU A 52 -8.63 -18.58 4.25
C GLU A 52 -8.51 -17.28 5.07
N ARG A 53 -7.61 -17.24 6.06
CA ARG A 53 -7.33 -16.02 6.84
C ARG A 53 -6.86 -14.86 5.98
N ILE A 54 -6.02 -15.11 4.97
CA ILE A 54 -5.61 -14.08 4.01
C ILE A 54 -6.84 -13.53 3.28
N HIS A 55 -7.69 -14.40 2.71
CA HIS A 55 -8.91 -13.96 2.03
C HIS A 55 -9.82 -13.13 2.94
N GLN A 56 -10.06 -13.60 4.16
CA GLN A 56 -10.86 -12.86 5.14
C GLN A 56 -10.24 -11.53 5.54
N SER A 57 -8.91 -11.46 5.66
CA SER A 57 -8.20 -10.21 5.98
C SER A 57 -8.45 -9.15 4.92
N PHE A 58 -8.35 -9.52 3.64
CA PHE A 58 -8.69 -8.63 2.52
C PHE A 58 -10.17 -8.22 2.52
N GLN A 59 -11.09 -9.14 2.80
CA GLN A 59 -12.52 -8.84 2.87
C GLN A 59 -12.89 -7.88 4.00
N ARG A 60 -12.10 -7.84 5.09
CA ARG A 60 -12.27 -6.89 6.20
C ARG A 60 -11.86 -5.46 5.85
N ILE A 61 -11.11 -5.24 4.77
CA ILE A 61 -10.70 -3.90 4.34
C ILE A 61 -11.91 -3.17 3.76
N SER A 62 -12.43 -2.21 4.52
CA SER A 62 -13.63 -1.48 4.13
C SER A 62 -13.37 -0.45 3.03
N PRO A 63 -14.40 -0.08 2.24
CA PRO A 63 -14.29 1.01 1.27
C PRO A 63 -13.85 2.35 1.88
N LEU A 64 -14.21 2.60 3.15
CA LEU A 64 -13.79 3.78 3.90
C LEU A 64 -12.28 3.78 4.11
N VAL A 65 -11.69 2.64 4.52
CA VAL A 65 -10.24 2.49 4.68
C VAL A 65 -9.54 2.73 3.34
N LEU A 66 -10.05 2.15 2.25
CA LEU A 66 -9.50 2.40 0.91
C LEU A 66 -9.58 3.88 0.49
N SER A 67 -10.62 4.60 0.93
CA SER A 67 -10.73 6.04 0.71
C SER A 67 -9.64 6.81 1.46
N ASN A 68 -9.39 6.46 2.72
CA ASN A 68 -8.33 7.06 3.52
C ASN A 68 -6.94 6.77 2.94
N VAL A 69 -6.71 5.56 2.42
CA VAL A 69 -5.46 5.21 1.72
C VAL A 69 -5.26 6.07 0.47
N ARG A 70 -6.32 6.34 -0.31
CA ARG A 70 -6.23 7.26 -1.47
C ARG A 70 -5.87 8.69 -1.06
N ILE A 71 -6.46 9.18 0.03
CA ILE A 71 -6.14 10.51 0.59
C ILE A 71 -4.69 10.54 1.06
N SER A 72 -4.27 9.54 1.84
CA SER A 72 -2.89 9.42 2.34
C SER A 72 -1.87 9.35 1.22
N PHE A 73 -2.15 8.61 0.13
CA PHE A 73 -1.29 8.59 -1.05
C PHE A 73 -1.08 9.98 -1.65
N ARG A 74 -2.15 10.78 -1.78
CA ARG A 74 -2.04 12.16 -2.28
C ARG A 74 -1.17 13.03 -1.36
N THR A 75 -1.43 12.99 -0.05
CA THR A 75 -0.65 13.75 0.93
C THR A 75 0.84 13.35 0.91
N ARG A 76 1.13 12.05 0.89
CA ARG A 76 2.50 11.52 0.79
C ARG A 76 3.20 11.96 -0.49
N ALA A 77 2.49 11.96 -1.63
CA ALA A 77 3.04 12.45 -2.89
C ALA A 77 3.32 13.97 -2.88
N GLU A 78 2.42 14.76 -2.32
CA GLU A 78 2.60 16.22 -2.16
C GLU A 78 3.77 16.55 -1.23
N LEU A 79 3.91 15.84 -0.11
CA LEU A 79 5.06 15.97 0.78
C LEU A 79 6.36 15.58 0.08
N CYS A 80 6.38 14.45 -0.64
CA CYS A 80 7.53 14.04 -1.42
C CYS A 80 7.96 15.10 -2.44
N LEU A 81 7.00 15.77 -3.10
CA LEU A 81 7.29 16.85 -4.04
C LEU A 81 7.82 18.10 -3.32
N THR A 82 7.22 18.48 -2.19
CA THR A 82 7.63 19.63 -1.37
C THR A 82 9.06 19.45 -0.84
N GLU A 83 9.40 18.23 -0.45
CA GLU A 83 10.73 17.83 0.01
C GLU A 83 11.68 17.47 -1.15
N ASN A 84 11.38 17.83 -2.40
CA ASN A 84 12.23 17.57 -3.58
C ASN A 84 12.65 16.10 -3.76
N GLY A 85 11.81 15.15 -3.36
CA GLY A 85 12.06 13.71 -3.44
C GLY A 85 12.81 13.12 -2.23
N HIS A 86 13.09 13.91 -1.20
CA HIS A 86 13.69 13.43 0.04
C HIS A 86 12.68 12.74 0.97
N HIS A 87 13.20 12.10 2.03
CA HIS A 87 12.38 11.48 3.07
C HIS A 87 11.48 12.50 3.76
N PHE A 88 10.21 12.15 3.92
CA PHE A 88 9.16 13.02 4.46
C PHE A 88 8.40 12.37 5.62
N GLU A 89 8.81 11.19 6.10
CA GLU A 89 8.08 10.46 7.14
C GLU A 89 7.96 11.25 8.44
N GLN A 90 8.93 12.12 8.76
CA GLN A 90 8.89 13.02 9.91
C GLN A 90 7.80 14.10 9.83
N LEU A 91 7.16 14.28 8.66
CA LEU A 91 6.14 15.28 8.39
C LEU A 91 4.73 14.68 8.26
N LEU A 92 4.59 13.35 8.41
CA LEU A 92 3.33 12.61 8.26
C LEU A 92 2.51 12.51 9.54
#